data_AF-A0A812I8P0-F1
#
_entry.id   AF-A0A812I8P0-F1
#
_cell.length_a   1.000
_cell.length_b   1.000
_cell.length_c   1.000
_cell.angle_alpha   90.00
_cell.angle_beta   90.00
_cell.angle_gamma   90.00
#
_symmetry.space_group_name_H-M   'P 1'
#
loop_
_entity.id
_entity.type
_entity.pdbx_description
1 polymer ?
#
loop_
_entity_poly.entity_id
_entity_poly.type
_entity_poly.pdbx_seq_one_letter_code
_entity_poly.pdbx_strand_id
1 'polypeptide(L)'
;MGVNVSRYCCSENGEEEPQCDVSVDAVQVVEALEEAPAQVVPSGSLTNSEGTEGTEVPTMTNSELPVSLQATISFKVDRAAAHGIPVFSILRDFGLRKLTSPSYLDLRFQRRLWERSHPAEAFDVFFSHTWNAPGRLKFLSLLFQYGWPTVTVSWLCVVTVAFVQGAFGLVPLPFTFHADTLGFKADCPYAPWAWLSGTLAVLISLFLFPYCCCASCSPTCFLDVASVHQTDPVLKERGVLGLGGFLQISKELRVLWSPTYLSRLWCVFELAAFRKANPSGRIQVKPLFVERQVFFLILACAFMTGIFVAAREGVSQAYQSGMVAIAMSPLALIVHTNRKFMREERQITEALATFELKNAGCQREEDKAFLLAAINAWYGSEEAFTAYVRGPLTRELLAASTLDLPFGYGLLAAASPCCRIAREPRAPSQPKLKQAAFF
;
A
#
# COMPACT_ATOMS: atom_id res chain seq x y z
N MET A 1 42.02 0.23 -18.08
CA MET A 1 40.57 0.00 -18.19
C MET A 1 40.03 -0.20 -16.78
N GLY A 2 39.58 0.88 -16.14
CA GLY A 2 39.05 0.87 -14.79
C GLY A 2 37.81 1.76 -14.76
N VAL A 3 36.66 1.15 -14.44
CA VAL A 3 35.36 1.84 -14.38
C VAL A 3 35.25 2.51 -13.02
N ASN A 4 35.19 3.83 -13.05
CA ASN A 4 35.08 4.71 -11.90
C ASN A 4 33.60 4.80 -11.50
N VAL A 5 33.24 4.23 -10.33
CA VAL A 5 31.89 4.33 -9.77
C VAL A 5 31.88 5.51 -8.81
N SER A 6 31.27 6.61 -9.25
CA SER A 6 31.09 7.82 -8.45
C SER A 6 30.23 7.53 -7.23
N ARG A 7 30.82 7.61 -6.04
CA ARG A 7 30.14 7.65 -4.75
C ARG A 7 29.52 9.03 -4.59
N TYR A 8 28.22 9.09 -4.30
CA TYR A 8 27.62 10.30 -3.73
C TYR A 8 28.05 10.39 -2.26
N CYS A 9 28.89 11.38 -1.96
CA CYS A 9 29.21 11.79 -0.60
C CYS A 9 28.01 12.51 0.01
N CYS A 10 27.47 11.97 1.11
CA CYS A 10 26.76 12.78 2.09
C CYS A 10 27.82 13.47 2.96
N SER A 11 27.85 14.80 2.90
CA SER A 11 28.62 15.66 3.80
C SER A 11 27.98 15.62 5.19
N GLU A 12 28.68 15.05 6.17
CA GLU A 12 28.42 15.27 7.59
C GLU A 12 28.83 16.71 7.92
N ASN A 13 27.86 17.62 8.02
CA ASN A 13 28.02 18.83 8.79
C ASN A 13 27.20 18.67 10.06
N GLY A 14 27.90 18.66 11.20
CA GLY A 14 27.30 18.70 12.52
C GLY A 14 26.65 20.05 12.75
N GLU A 15 25.33 20.06 12.77
CA GLU A 15 24.52 21.11 13.40
C GLU A 15 23.74 20.44 14.53
N GLU A 16 23.78 21.07 15.70
CA GLU A 16 23.10 20.63 16.92
C GLU A 16 21.60 20.49 16.66
N GLU A 17 21.03 19.29 16.91
CA GLU A 17 19.59 19.07 16.84
C GLU A 17 18.87 19.96 17.87
N PRO A 18 17.90 20.79 17.47
CA PRO A 18 17.05 21.47 18.43
C PRO A 18 16.17 20.42 19.11
N GLN A 19 16.24 20.42 20.44
CA GLN A 19 15.43 19.60 21.32
C GLN A 19 13.95 19.89 21.04
N CYS A 20 13.30 18.96 20.35
CA CYS A 20 11.89 19.05 19.99
C CYS A 20 11.06 18.61 21.19
N ASP A 21 10.56 19.57 21.98
CA ASP A 21 9.52 19.31 22.96
C ASP A 21 8.28 18.77 22.23
N VAL A 22 7.98 17.51 22.48
CA VAL A 22 6.80 16.83 21.92
C VAL A 22 5.59 17.31 22.73
N SER A 23 4.88 18.31 22.22
CA SER A 23 3.56 18.68 22.75
C SER A 23 2.51 17.62 22.38
N VAL A 24 1.57 17.42 23.28
CA VAL A 24 0.49 16.40 23.25
C VAL A 24 -0.67 16.82 22.31
N ASP A 25 -0.45 17.80 21.42
CA ASP A 25 -1.53 18.52 20.73
C ASP A 25 -2.18 17.76 19.56
N ALA A 26 -1.57 16.69 19.06
CA ALA A 26 -2.09 15.99 17.88
C ALA A 26 -3.45 15.29 18.13
N VAL A 27 -3.75 14.91 19.37
CA VAL A 27 -5.05 14.31 19.73
C VAL A 27 -6.14 15.40 19.86
N GLN A 28 -5.79 16.58 20.37
CA GLN A 28 -6.72 17.70 20.49
C GLN A 28 -7.12 18.30 19.14
N VAL A 29 -6.26 18.24 18.12
CA VAL A 29 -6.62 18.69 16.76
C VAL A 29 -7.72 17.80 16.16
N VAL A 30 -7.74 16.50 16.47
CA VAL A 30 -8.79 15.59 15.96
C VAL A 30 -10.11 15.82 16.70
N GLU A 31 -10.09 15.96 18.03
CA GLU A 31 -11.30 16.27 18.82
C GLU A 31 -11.86 17.68 18.49
N ALA A 32 -11.00 18.68 18.28
CA ALA A 32 -11.44 20.03 17.89
C ALA A 32 -12.04 20.10 16.47
N LEU A 33 -11.73 19.12 15.60
CA LEU A 33 -12.30 19.02 14.26
C LEU A 33 -13.64 18.27 14.22
N GLU A 34 -13.97 17.46 15.24
CA GLU A 34 -15.25 16.76 15.38
C GLU A 34 -16.39 17.68 15.87
N GLU A 35 -16.09 18.76 16.59
CA GLU A 35 -17.12 19.69 17.09
C GLU A 35 -17.58 20.76 16.07
N ALA A 36 -17.00 20.79 14.87
CA ALA A 36 -17.41 21.74 13.84
C ALA A 36 -18.70 21.26 13.14
N PRO A 37 -19.85 21.98 13.24
CA PRO A 37 -21.08 21.57 12.58
C PRO A 37 -20.85 21.48 11.06
N ALA A 38 -21.32 20.38 10.47
CA ALA A 38 -21.29 20.16 9.03
C ALA A 38 -21.98 21.32 8.30
N GLN A 39 -21.20 22.30 7.85
CA GLN A 39 -21.70 23.32 6.95
C GLN A 39 -22.05 22.66 5.63
N VAL A 40 -23.35 22.50 5.40
CA VAL A 40 -23.93 22.27 4.08
C VAL A 40 -23.39 23.37 3.17
N VAL A 41 -22.55 23.00 2.21
CA VAL A 41 -22.13 23.89 1.13
C VAL A 41 -23.42 24.37 0.45
N PRO A 42 -23.80 25.65 0.54
CA PRO A 42 -25.00 26.14 -0.08
C PRO A 42 -24.78 26.08 -1.59
N SER A 43 -25.68 25.40 -2.31
CA SER A 43 -25.90 25.68 -3.73
C SER A 43 -26.57 27.05 -3.81
N GLY A 44 -25.77 28.12 -3.73
CA GLY A 44 -26.24 29.50 -3.73
C GLY A 44 -26.22 30.11 -5.13
N SER A 45 -27.40 30.39 -5.67
CA SER A 45 -27.57 31.37 -6.75
C SER A 45 -27.15 32.75 -6.25
N LEU A 46 -26.27 33.41 -6.99
CA LEU A 46 -25.82 34.76 -6.72
C LEU A 46 -26.99 35.76 -6.85
N THR A 47 -27.28 36.47 -5.76
CA THR A 47 -28.03 37.73 -5.78
C THR A 47 -27.10 38.88 -5.41
N ASN A 48 -27.21 39.95 -6.20
CA ASN A 48 -26.38 41.15 -6.22
C ASN A 48 -26.19 41.83 -4.85
N SER A 49 -24.94 42.18 -4.54
CA SER A 49 -24.61 43.25 -3.58
C SER A 49 -23.69 44.26 -4.27
N GLU A 50 -24.13 45.51 -4.28
CA GLU A 50 -23.43 46.67 -4.83
C GLU A 50 -22.23 47.09 -3.96
N GLY A 51 -21.21 47.66 -4.62
CA GLY A 51 -20.45 48.77 -4.06
C GLY A 51 -19.12 48.44 -3.40
N THR A 52 -18.12 48.02 -4.19
CA THR A 52 -16.72 48.35 -3.89
C THR A 52 -15.94 48.42 -5.20
N GLU A 53 -15.39 49.60 -5.53
CA GLU A 53 -14.49 49.81 -6.68
C GLU A 53 -13.18 49.05 -6.46
N GLY A 54 -13.21 47.75 -6.73
CA GLY A 54 -12.04 46.93 -6.95
C GLY A 54 -11.81 46.80 -8.45
N THR A 55 -10.56 46.92 -8.88
CA THR A 55 -10.09 46.61 -10.23
C THR A 55 -10.71 45.30 -10.71
N GLU A 56 -11.73 45.37 -11.56
CA GLU A 56 -12.41 44.21 -12.12
C GLU A 56 -11.40 43.45 -12.98
N VAL A 57 -10.85 42.36 -12.44
CA VAL A 57 -10.15 41.38 -13.24
C VAL A 57 -11.22 40.76 -14.16
N PRO A 58 -11.10 40.88 -15.49
CA PRO A 58 -12.12 40.39 -16.40
C PRO A 58 -12.36 38.90 -16.15
N THR A 59 -13.57 38.56 -15.71
CA THR A 59 -13.98 37.18 -15.48
C THR A 59 -14.17 36.53 -16.86
N MET A 60 -13.20 35.73 -17.29
CA MET A 60 -13.31 34.99 -18.56
C MET A 60 -14.57 34.12 -18.54
N THR A 61 -15.40 34.29 -19.55
CA THR A 61 -16.61 33.47 -19.72
C THR A 61 -16.20 32.06 -20.17
N ASN A 62 -16.89 31.02 -19.70
CA ASN A 62 -16.56 29.61 -19.99
C ASN A 62 -16.44 29.29 -21.50
N SER A 63 -17.04 30.11 -22.38
CA SER A 63 -16.95 29.97 -23.84
C SER A 63 -15.57 30.31 -24.43
N GLU A 64 -14.73 31.06 -23.72
CA GLU A 64 -13.40 31.46 -24.21
C GLU A 64 -12.29 30.49 -23.81
N LEU A 65 -12.61 29.52 -22.95
CA LEU A 65 -11.65 28.51 -22.52
C LEU A 65 -11.31 27.56 -23.67
N PRO A 66 -10.04 27.13 -23.80
CA PRO A 66 -9.65 26.12 -24.78
C PRO A 66 -10.55 24.87 -24.70
N VAL A 67 -10.92 24.31 -25.86
CA VAL A 67 -11.81 23.13 -25.97
C VAL A 67 -11.31 21.97 -25.10
N SER A 68 -9.99 21.80 -25.00
CA SER A 68 -9.33 20.81 -24.14
C SER A 68 -9.67 21.01 -22.66
N LEU A 69 -9.65 22.25 -22.18
CA LEU A 69 -10.00 22.61 -20.81
C LEU A 69 -11.49 22.41 -20.55
N GLN A 70 -12.36 22.78 -21.49
CA GLN A 70 -13.80 22.54 -21.38
C GLN A 70 -14.13 21.05 -21.25
N ALA A 71 -13.42 20.18 -21.99
CA ALA A 71 -13.61 18.72 -21.90
C ALA A 71 -13.28 18.19 -20.50
N THR A 72 -12.17 18.65 -19.91
CA THR A 72 -11.80 18.28 -18.54
C THR A 72 -12.75 18.86 -17.51
N ILE A 73 -13.15 20.12 -17.64
CA ILE A 73 -14.08 20.79 -16.72
C ILE A 73 -15.46 20.12 -16.74
N SER A 74 -15.93 19.71 -17.92
CA SER A 74 -17.22 19.05 -18.11
C SER A 74 -17.23 17.57 -17.70
N PHE A 75 -16.08 17.02 -17.29
CA PHE A 75 -15.90 15.59 -17.01
C PHE A 75 -16.40 14.68 -18.13
N LYS A 76 -16.38 15.15 -19.39
CA LYS A 76 -16.92 14.39 -20.52
C LYS A 76 -16.08 13.13 -20.74
N VAL A 77 -16.72 11.97 -20.60
CA VAL A 77 -16.05 10.68 -20.74
C VAL A 77 -15.81 10.37 -22.21
N ASP A 78 -14.54 10.35 -22.60
CA ASP A 78 -14.15 9.81 -23.89
C ASP A 78 -14.00 8.28 -23.80
N ARG A 79 -15.08 7.58 -24.11
CA ARG A 79 -15.17 6.12 -24.04
C ARG A 79 -14.14 5.40 -24.92
N ALA A 80 -13.72 6.01 -26.03
CA ALA A 80 -12.73 5.41 -26.91
C ALA A 80 -11.30 5.59 -26.40
N ALA A 81 -11.05 6.58 -25.54
CA ALA A 81 -9.78 6.75 -24.84
C ALA A 81 -9.72 6.04 -23.48
N ALA A 82 -10.86 5.60 -22.94
CA ALA A 82 -10.95 4.93 -21.66
C ALA A 82 -10.41 3.50 -21.74
N HIS A 83 -9.15 3.32 -21.33
CA HIS A 83 -8.47 2.03 -21.29
C HIS A 83 -8.19 1.58 -19.85
N GLY A 84 -8.62 0.36 -19.53
CA GLY A 84 -8.37 -0.28 -18.23
C GLY A 84 -7.40 -1.44 -18.38
N ILE A 85 -6.72 -1.77 -17.28
CA ILE A 85 -5.85 -2.95 -17.22
C ILE A 85 -6.23 -3.77 -15.98
N PRO A 86 -6.32 -5.11 -16.06
CA PRO A 86 -6.55 -5.92 -14.88
C PRO A 86 -5.37 -5.81 -13.91
N VAL A 87 -5.60 -5.51 -12.64
CA VAL A 87 -4.55 -5.41 -11.60
C VAL A 87 -3.57 -6.59 -11.61
N PHE A 88 -4.06 -7.83 -11.72
CA PHE A 88 -3.22 -9.03 -11.74
C PHE A 88 -2.33 -9.09 -12.98
N SER A 89 -2.78 -8.51 -14.10
CA SER A 89 -1.94 -8.32 -15.28
C SER A 89 -0.74 -7.46 -14.89
N ILE A 90 -0.93 -6.30 -14.25
CA ILE A 90 0.19 -5.43 -13.87
C ILE A 90 1.16 -6.11 -12.89
N LEU A 91 0.63 -6.93 -11.98
CA LEU A 91 1.42 -7.69 -11.00
C LEU A 91 2.24 -8.83 -11.63
N ARG A 92 1.78 -9.40 -12.75
CA ARG A 92 2.55 -10.39 -13.54
C ARG A 92 3.80 -9.73 -14.15
N ASP A 93 4.84 -10.54 -14.34
CA ASP A 93 6.14 -10.16 -14.92
C ASP A 93 6.99 -9.20 -14.08
N PHE A 94 6.66 -9.03 -12.79
CA PHE A 94 7.27 -8.01 -11.94
C PHE A 94 7.21 -6.61 -12.59
N GLY A 95 6.24 -6.37 -13.48
CA GLY A 95 6.15 -5.16 -14.31
C GLY A 95 6.11 -3.89 -13.47
N LEU A 96 5.54 -3.98 -12.26
CA LEU A 96 5.49 -2.88 -11.29
C LEU A 96 6.84 -2.48 -10.67
N ARG A 97 7.90 -3.32 -10.75
CA ARG A 97 9.26 -2.86 -10.38
C ARG A 97 9.69 -1.66 -11.23
N LYS A 98 9.05 -1.50 -12.40
CA LYS A 98 9.21 -0.38 -13.33
C LYS A 98 8.04 0.60 -13.32
N LEU A 99 7.24 0.71 -12.22
CA LEU A 99 6.39 1.90 -11.98
C LEU A 99 7.23 3.13 -11.62
N THR A 100 8.22 3.41 -12.45
CA THR A 100 8.98 4.64 -12.53
C THR A 100 8.31 5.54 -13.57
N SER A 101 8.66 6.83 -13.55
CA SER A 101 8.16 7.77 -14.56
C SER A 101 8.28 7.18 -15.98
N PRO A 102 7.24 7.31 -16.83
CA PRO A 102 7.26 6.81 -18.21
C PRO A 102 8.49 7.27 -18.99
N SER A 103 9.02 8.46 -18.68
CA SER A 103 10.24 9.01 -19.30
C SER A 103 11.48 8.12 -19.18
N TYR A 104 11.55 7.23 -18.17
CA TYR A 104 12.67 6.30 -17.98
C TYR A 104 12.39 4.89 -18.54
N LEU A 105 11.20 4.67 -19.10
CA LEU A 105 10.81 3.36 -19.63
C LEU A 105 11.14 3.26 -21.12
N ASP A 106 11.69 2.10 -21.49
CA ASP A 106 11.87 1.74 -22.89
C ASP A 106 10.53 1.75 -23.65
N LEU A 107 10.53 2.29 -24.86
CA LEU A 107 9.33 2.44 -25.70
C LEU A 107 8.64 1.09 -25.97
N ARG A 108 9.40 0.00 -26.11
CA ARG A 108 8.80 -1.35 -26.28
C ARG A 108 8.10 -1.82 -25.01
N PHE A 109 8.60 -1.43 -23.84
CA PHE A 109 7.93 -1.73 -22.58
C PHE A 109 6.64 -0.92 -22.41
N GLN A 110 6.66 0.37 -22.72
CA GLN A 110 5.46 1.21 -22.73
C GLN A 110 4.38 0.67 -23.67
N ARG A 111 4.78 0.28 -24.90
CA ARG A 111 3.85 -0.31 -25.87
C ARG A 111 3.24 -1.63 -25.38
N ARG A 112 4.06 -2.53 -24.82
CA ARG A 112 3.56 -3.78 -24.24
C ARG A 112 2.60 -3.56 -23.07
N LEU A 113 2.80 -2.52 -22.26
CA LEU A 113 1.86 -2.17 -21.20
C LEU A 113 0.53 -1.70 -21.79
N TRP A 114 0.57 -0.83 -22.80
CA TRP A 114 -0.63 -0.37 -23.50
C TRP A 114 -1.39 -1.52 -24.17
N GLU A 115 -0.70 -2.43 -24.86
CA GLU A 115 -1.29 -3.60 -25.52
C GLU A 115 -2.00 -4.56 -24.54
N ARG A 116 -1.65 -4.51 -23.25
CA ARG A 116 -2.30 -5.28 -22.18
C ARG A 116 -3.51 -4.59 -21.58
N SER A 117 -3.69 -3.30 -21.86
CA SER A 117 -4.90 -2.57 -21.53
C SER A 117 -5.99 -2.86 -22.57
N HIS A 118 -7.25 -2.72 -22.18
CA HIS A 118 -8.39 -2.89 -23.06
C HIS A 118 -9.37 -1.72 -22.87
N PRO A 119 -10.20 -1.40 -23.86
CA PRO A 119 -11.30 -0.46 -23.67
C PRO A 119 -12.13 -0.82 -22.43
N ALA A 120 -12.48 0.17 -21.63
CA ALA A 120 -13.18 -0.03 -20.36
C ALA A 120 -14.36 0.93 -20.23
N GLU A 121 -15.53 0.38 -19.87
CA GLU A 121 -16.72 1.17 -19.57
C GLU A 121 -16.71 1.79 -18.17
N ALA A 122 -15.92 1.22 -17.25
CA ALA A 122 -15.75 1.74 -15.90
C ALA A 122 -14.45 1.20 -15.32
N PHE A 123 -13.96 1.87 -14.28
CA PHE A 123 -12.82 1.38 -13.51
C PHE A 123 -13.29 0.96 -12.11
N ASP A 124 -12.87 -0.22 -11.67
CA ASP A 124 -13.07 -0.62 -10.29
C ASP A 124 -12.18 0.21 -9.36
N VAL A 125 -10.97 0.53 -9.80
CA VAL A 125 -9.99 1.31 -9.03
C VAL A 125 -9.21 2.24 -9.95
N PHE A 126 -9.13 3.52 -9.60
CA PHE A 126 -8.19 4.49 -10.17
C PHE A 126 -6.98 4.59 -9.24
N PHE A 127 -5.79 4.24 -9.72
CA PHE A 127 -4.58 4.38 -8.92
C PHE A 127 -3.96 5.77 -9.08
N SER A 128 -4.09 6.62 -8.05
CA SER A 128 -3.31 7.85 -7.97
C SER A 128 -2.04 7.64 -7.17
N HIS A 129 -0.92 8.10 -7.70
CA HIS A 129 0.38 7.88 -7.10
C HIS A 129 1.46 8.86 -7.60
N THR A 130 2.56 8.96 -6.86
CA THR A 130 3.73 9.76 -7.29
C THR A 130 4.80 8.91 -7.97
N TRP A 131 5.39 9.45 -9.04
CA TRP A 131 6.52 8.81 -9.74
C TRP A 131 7.81 8.77 -8.93
N ASN A 132 7.92 9.62 -7.90
CA ASN A 132 9.09 9.66 -7.02
C ASN A 132 9.14 8.47 -6.04
N ALA A 133 7.99 7.86 -5.76
CA ALA A 133 7.93 6.68 -4.92
C ALA A 133 8.50 5.45 -5.67
N PRO A 134 9.37 4.66 -5.04
CA PRO A 134 10.01 3.53 -5.71
C PRO A 134 8.99 2.46 -6.10
N GLY A 135 9.00 2.07 -7.38
CA GLY A 135 8.04 1.11 -7.95
C GLY A 135 7.95 -0.22 -7.20
N ARG A 136 9.07 -0.70 -6.63
CA ARG A 136 9.09 -1.91 -5.78
C ARG A 136 8.18 -1.83 -4.55
N LEU A 137 7.99 -0.64 -3.97
CA LEU A 137 7.09 -0.48 -2.82
C LEU A 137 5.63 -0.48 -3.28
N LYS A 138 5.32 0.15 -4.41
CA LYS A 138 4.00 0.06 -5.04
C LYS A 138 3.65 -1.38 -5.38
N PHE A 139 4.59 -2.12 -5.96
CA PHE A 139 4.44 -3.56 -6.24
C PHE A 139 4.15 -4.36 -4.98
N LEU A 140 4.98 -4.21 -3.94
CA LEU A 140 4.80 -4.94 -2.69
C LEU A 140 3.47 -4.61 -2.03
N SER A 141 3.10 -3.33 -1.99
CA SER A 141 1.82 -2.86 -1.46
C SER A 141 0.63 -3.51 -2.19
N LEU A 142 0.65 -3.51 -3.52
CA LEU A 142 -0.39 -4.15 -4.33
C LEU A 142 -0.39 -5.67 -4.21
N LEU A 143 0.76 -6.34 -4.08
CA LEU A 143 0.81 -7.78 -3.82
C LEU A 143 0.07 -8.15 -2.54
N PHE A 144 0.31 -7.42 -1.45
CA PHE A 144 -0.36 -7.71 -0.17
C PHE A 144 -1.85 -7.34 -0.21
N GLN A 145 -2.21 -6.18 -0.75
CA GLN A 145 -3.60 -5.72 -0.80
C GLN A 145 -4.53 -6.70 -1.53
N TYR A 146 -4.04 -7.30 -2.62
CA TYR A 146 -4.84 -8.20 -3.45
C TYR A 146 -4.53 -9.69 -3.21
N GLY A 147 -3.35 -10.03 -2.72
CA GLY A 147 -2.87 -11.41 -2.59
C GLY A 147 -3.14 -12.06 -1.24
N TRP A 148 -3.32 -11.27 -0.16
CA TRP A 148 -3.39 -11.82 1.20
C TRP A 148 -4.40 -12.96 1.39
N PRO A 149 -5.60 -12.99 0.77
CA PRO A 149 -6.53 -14.10 0.96
C PRO A 149 -5.96 -15.40 0.41
N THR A 150 -5.40 -15.35 -0.80
CA THR A 150 -4.76 -16.50 -1.46
C THR A 150 -3.55 -16.98 -0.67
N VAL A 151 -2.76 -16.06 -0.13
CA VAL A 151 -1.61 -16.39 0.71
C VAL A 151 -2.04 -17.11 1.98
N THR A 152 -3.06 -16.60 2.67
CA THR A 152 -3.61 -17.20 3.89
C THR A 152 -4.17 -18.60 3.63
N VAL A 153 -4.96 -18.77 2.56
CA VAL A 153 -5.52 -20.08 2.18
C VAL A 153 -4.40 -21.05 1.82
N SER A 154 -3.43 -20.63 1.00
CA SER A 154 -2.28 -21.47 0.63
C SER A 154 -1.48 -21.91 1.85
N TRP A 155 -1.20 -21.00 2.77
CA TRP A 155 -0.53 -21.31 4.03
C TRP A 155 -1.32 -22.30 4.86
N LEU A 156 -2.63 -22.06 5.05
CA LEU A 156 -3.50 -22.94 5.83
C LEU A 156 -3.51 -24.35 5.24
N CYS A 157 -3.67 -24.49 3.93
CA CYS A 157 -3.62 -25.78 3.26
C CYS A 157 -2.29 -26.52 3.49
N VAL A 158 -1.15 -25.84 3.33
CA VAL A 158 0.17 -26.46 3.51
C VAL A 158 0.38 -26.88 4.97
N VAL A 159 0.02 -26.04 5.93
CA VAL A 159 0.13 -26.36 7.37
C VAL A 159 -0.80 -27.51 7.75
N THR A 160 -2.04 -27.54 7.24
CA THR A 160 -2.96 -28.65 7.49
C THR A 160 -2.42 -29.96 6.93
N VAL A 161 -1.87 -29.97 5.70
CA VAL A 161 -1.27 -31.17 5.11
C VAL A 161 -0.06 -31.62 5.94
N ALA A 162 0.83 -30.70 6.31
CA ALA A 162 1.98 -31.00 7.16
C ALA A 162 1.56 -31.58 8.52
N PHE A 163 0.53 -31.00 9.14
CA PHE A 163 -0.03 -31.47 10.40
C PHE A 163 -0.59 -32.89 10.28
N VAL A 164 -1.43 -33.14 9.27
CA VAL A 164 -2.03 -34.46 9.01
C VAL A 164 -0.94 -35.50 8.76
N GLN A 165 0.04 -35.21 7.90
CA GLN A 165 1.15 -36.13 7.65
C GLN A 165 1.91 -36.48 8.93
N GLY A 166 2.19 -35.50 9.79
CA GLY A 166 2.85 -35.74 11.08
C GLY A 166 1.98 -36.54 12.06
N ALA A 167 0.68 -36.24 12.15
CA ALA A 167 -0.26 -36.94 13.03
C ALA A 167 -0.41 -38.43 12.67
N PHE A 168 -0.44 -38.75 11.37
CA PHE A 168 -0.48 -40.13 10.87
C PHE A 168 0.89 -40.81 10.82
N GLY A 169 1.98 -40.09 11.14
CA GLY A 169 3.34 -40.62 11.09
C GLY A 169 3.83 -40.97 9.68
N LEU A 170 3.28 -40.29 8.65
CA LEU A 170 3.71 -40.45 7.25
C LEU A 170 5.07 -39.81 6.98
N VAL A 171 5.49 -38.91 7.87
CA VAL A 171 6.72 -38.13 7.78
C VAL A 171 7.43 -38.16 9.13
N PRO A 172 8.77 -38.11 9.15
CA PRO A 172 9.52 -38.17 10.38
C PRO A 172 9.33 -36.88 11.20
N LEU A 173 9.24 -37.08 12.52
CA LEU A 173 9.30 -36.02 13.53
C LEU A 173 10.59 -36.22 14.34
N PRO A 174 11.75 -35.78 13.82
CA PRO A 174 13.06 -36.17 14.34
C PRO A 174 13.42 -35.53 15.69
N PHE A 175 12.65 -34.54 16.15
CA PHE A 175 12.95 -33.80 17.38
C PHE A 175 11.81 -33.92 18.39
N THR A 176 12.14 -33.75 19.67
CA THR A 176 11.19 -33.79 20.79
C THR A 176 11.35 -32.57 21.66
N PHE A 177 10.25 -31.88 21.92
CA PHE A 177 10.19 -30.70 22.76
C PHE A 177 9.47 -31.04 24.07
N HIS A 178 10.12 -30.86 25.21
CA HIS A 178 9.43 -30.88 26.50
C HIS A 178 8.56 -29.62 26.66
N ALA A 179 7.24 -29.79 26.62
CA ALA A 179 6.28 -28.74 26.90
C ALA A 179 5.97 -28.72 28.39
N ASP A 180 6.21 -27.58 29.04
CA ASP A 180 5.79 -27.28 30.42
C ASP A 180 5.05 -25.94 30.39
N THR A 181 3.75 -25.97 30.17
CA THR A 181 2.94 -24.74 30.02
C THR A 181 1.55 -24.94 30.59
N LEU A 182 1.11 -24.08 31.51
CA LEU A 182 -0.21 -24.14 32.15
C LEU A 182 -0.57 -25.51 32.77
N GLY A 183 0.43 -26.19 33.36
CA GLY A 183 0.25 -27.52 33.96
C GLY A 183 0.28 -28.68 32.96
N PHE A 184 0.35 -28.42 31.65
CA PHE A 184 0.62 -29.44 30.64
C PHE A 184 2.11 -29.75 30.62
N LYS A 185 2.48 -30.98 31.01
CA LYS A 185 3.84 -31.52 30.98
C LYS A 185 3.91 -32.72 30.07
N ALA A 186 4.41 -32.56 28.84
CA ALA A 186 4.55 -33.67 27.89
C ALA A 186 5.69 -33.44 26.89
N ASP A 187 6.30 -34.53 26.45
CA ASP A 187 7.23 -34.51 25.32
C ASP A 187 6.45 -34.53 24.01
N CYS A 188 6.47 -33.41 23.30
CA CYS A 188 5.80 -33.27 22.02
C CYS A 188 6.80 -33.48 20.88
N PRO A 189 6.59 -34.45 19.99
CA PRO A 189 7.42 -34.59 18.80
C PRO A 189 7.18 -33.40 17.86
N TYR A 190 8.22 -32.89 17.21
CA TYR A 190 8.09 -31.81 16.25
C TYR A 190 9.07 -31.93 15.08
N ALA A 191 8.78 -31.15 14.04
CA ALA A 191 9.50 -31.16 12.79
C ALA A 191 9.73 -29.74 12.26
N PRO A 192 10.99 -29.28 12.12
CA PRO A 192 11.30 -27.97 11.53
C PRO A 192 10.79 -27.80 10.10
N TRP A 193 10.65 -28.91 9.34
CA TRP A 193 10.14 -28.87 7.98
C TRP A 193 8.67 -28.40 7.92
N ALA A 194 7.86 -28.65 8.96
CA ALA A 194 6.47 -28.19 9.00
C ALA A 194 6.41 -26.66 9.05
N TRP A 195 7.19 -26.05 9.95
CA TRP A 195 7.37 -24.60 10.02
C TRP A 195 7.92 -24.03 8.70
N LEU A 196 9.02 -24.60 8.19
CA LEU A 196 9.66 -24.13 6.96
C LEU A 196 8.69 -24.18 5.77
N SER A 197 7.91 -25.25 5.65
CA SER A 197 6.90 -25.39 4.59
C SER A 197 5.82 -24.31 4.67
N GLY A 198 5.36 -23.95 5.87
CA GLY A 198 4.41 -22.86 6.08
C GLY A 198 5.01 -21.49 5.69
N THR A 199 6.23 -21.19 6.13
CA THR A 199 6.91 -19.94 5.75
C THR A 199 7.14 -19.86 4.24
N LEU A 200 7.61 -20.95 3.63
CA LEU A 200 7.79 -21.01 2.17
C LEU A 200 6.46 -20.89 1.45
N ALA A 201 5.38 -21.48 1.95
CA ALA A 201 4.04 -21.33 1.37
C ALA A 201 3.61 -19.87 1.34
N VAL A 202 3.80 -19.11 2.44
CA VAL A 202 3.51 -17.67 2.47
C VAL A 202 4.32 -16.91 1.43
N LEU A 203 5.63 -17.10 1.38
CA LEU A 203 6.50 -16.37 0.44
C LEU A 203 6.21 -16.73 -1.01
N ILE A 204 6.10 -18.02 -1.31
CA ILE A 204 5.85 -18.51 -2.67
C ILE A 204 4.47 -18.05 -3.14
N SER A 205 3.41 -18.24 -2.34
CA SER A 205 2.05 -17.82 -2.72
C SER A 205 1.95 -16.30 -2.89
N LEU A 206 2.65 -15.49 -2.09
CA LEU A 206 2.65 -14.03 -2.24
C LEU A 206 3.17 -13.58 -3.61
N PHE A 207 4.17 -14.27 -4.17
CA PHE A 207 4.70 -13.92 -5.50
C PHE A 207 4.03 -14.69 -6.64
N LEU A 208 3.44 -15.86 -6.37
CA LEU A 208 2.76 -16.67 -7.38
C LEU A 208 1.27 -16.35 -7.55
N PHE A 209 0.59 -15.74 -6.56
CA PHE A 209 -0.84 -15.48 -6.67
C PHE A 209 -1.26 -14.72 -7.94
N PRO A 210 -0.50 -13.73 -8.47
CA PRO A 210 -0.92 -13.04 -9.68
C PRO A 210 -1.01 -13.99 -10.88
N TYR A 211 -0.21 -15.07 -10.89
CA TYR A 211 -0.16 -16.08 -11.94
C TYR A 211 -1.20 -17.19 -11.72
N CYS A 212 -1.51 -17.53 -10.47
CA CYS A 212 -2.48 -18.57 -10.14
C CYS A 212 -3.94 -18.10 -10.24
N CYS A 213 -4.20 -16.82 -10.01
CA CYS A 213 -5.56 -16.27 -10.09
C CYS A 213 -5.93 -15.94 -11.54
N CYS A 214 -7.18 -16.24 -11.94
CA CYS A 214 -7.69 -15.88 -13.26
C CYS A 214 -7.70 -14.34 -13.44
N ALA A 215 -7.19 -13.86 -14.57
CA ALA A 215 -7.18 -12.43 -14.87
C ALA A 215 -8.61 -11.84 -14.95
N SER A 216 -9.59 -12.66 -15.32
CA SER A 216 -11.01 -12.29 -15.35
C SER A 216 -11.62 -12.00 -13.97
N CYS A 217 -10.99 -12.45 -12.88
CA CYS A 217 -11.40 -12.13 -11.51
C CYS A 217 -10.66 -10.91 -10.94
N SER A 218 -9.72 -10.35 -11.71
CA SER A 218 -8.96 -9.17 -11.29
C SER A 218 -9.81 -7.93 -11.52
N PRO A 219 -9.84 -6.99 -10.55
CA PRO A 219 -10.45 -5.68 -10.79
C PRO A 219 -9.77 -4.99 -11.96
N THR A 220 -10.56 -4.29 -12.76
CA THR A 220 -10.08 -3.45 -13.85
C THR A 220 -9.68 -2.11 -13.27
N CYS A 221 -8.43 -1.70 -13.43
CA CYS A 221 -7.96 -0.44 -12.91
C CYS A 221 -7.51 0.54 -14.00
N PHE A 222 -7.59 1.82 -13.66
CA PHE A 222 -6.87 2.86 -14.37
C PHE A 222 -5.48 3.03 -13.75
N LEU A 223 -4.46 2.96 -14.59
CA LEU A 223 -3.08 3.24 -14.23
C LEU A 223 -2.45 4.03 -15.36
N ASP A 224 -2.14 5.30 -15.14
CA ASP A 224 -1.61 6.26 -16.14
C ASP A 224 -0.62 5.69 -17.18
N VAL A 225 0.42 4.97 -16.77
CA VAL A 225 1.43 4.41 -17.69
C VAL A 225 0.92 3.29 -18.59
N ALA A 226 -0.14 2.58 -18.19
CA ALA A 226 -0.74 1.49 -18.94
C ALA A 226 -2.03 1.92 -19.66
N SER A 227 -2.81 2.81 -19.04
CA SER A 227 -4.12 3.28 -19.47
C SER A 227 -4.07 4.53 -20.35
N VAL A 228 -2.92 5.21 -20.46
CA VAL A 228 -2.70 6.30 -21.42
C VAL A 228 -1.61 5.89 -22.40
N HIS A 229 -1.86 6.08 -23.69
CA HIS A 229 -0.95 5.66 -24.75
C HIS A 229 0.34 6.50 -24.73
N GLN A 230 1.43 5.97 -24.16
CA GLN A 230 2.64 6.77 -23.92
C GLN A 230 3.45 7.12 -25.18
N THR A 231 3.26 6.40 -26.29
CA THR A 231 4.10 6.51 -27.50
C THR A 231 3.49 7.28 -28.67
N ASP A 232 2.19 7.54 -28.64
CA ASP A 232 1.46 8.27 -29.67
C ASP A 232 1.03 9.59 -29.04
N PRO A 233 1.54 10.75 -29.50
CA PRO A 233 1.29 12.02 -28.87
C PRO A 233 -0.19 12.42 -28.87
N VAL A 234 -0.94 12.05 -29.92
CA VAL A 234 -2.36 12.41 -30.06
C VAL A 234 -3.20 11.60 -29.08
N LEU A 235 -2.97 10.28 -29.02
CA LEU A 235 -3.66 9.43 -28.05
C LEU A 235 -3.24 9.73 -26.60
N LYS A 236 -1.97 10.12 -26.39
CA LYS A 236 -1.48 10.56 -25.08
C LYS A 236 -2.20 11.81 -24.61
N GLU A 237 -2.25 12.84 -25.44
CA GLU A 237 -2.93 14.09 -25.15
C GLU A 237 -4.42 13.84 -24.86
N ARG A 238 -5.08 13.07 -25.72
CA ARG A 238 -6.49 12.67 -25.53
C ARG A 238 -6.71 11.94 -24.20
N GLY A 239 -5.81 11.04 -23.82
CA GLY A 239 -5.86 10.34 -22.53
C GLY A 239 -5.64 11.28 -21.33
N VAL A 240 -4.70 12.22 -21.42
CA VAL A 240 -4.44 13.21 -20.36
C VAL A 240 -5.62 14.16 -20.19
N LEU A 241 -6.17 14.68 -21.29
CA LEU A 241 -7.34 15.57 -21.25
C LEU A 241 -8.62 14.83 -20.78
N GLY A 242 -8.71 13.53 -21.05
CA GLY A 242 -9.80 12.65 -20.63
C GLY A 242 -9.76 12.22 -19.15
N LEU A 243 -8.71 12.56 -18.40
CA LEU A 243 -8.53 12.14 -17.00
C LEU A 243 -9.73 12.47 -16.11
N GLY A 244 -10.33 13.66 -16.28
CA GLY A 244 -11.52 14.05 -15.53
C GLY A 244 -12.70 13.09 -15.74
N GLY A 245 -12.95 12.68 -16.99
CA GLY A 245 -13.98 11.68 -17.30
C GLY A 245 -13.64 10.29 -16.76
N PHE A 246 -12.35 9.92 -16.73
CA PHE A 246 -11.91 8.65 -16.16
C PHE A 246 -12.14 8.58 -14.64
N LEU A 247 -11.89 9.69 -13.93
CA LEU A 247 -12.20 9.81 -12.50
C LEU A 247 -13.71 9.67 -12.24
N GLN A 248 -14.56 10.26 -13.10
CA GLN A 248 -16.02 10.14 -12.98
C GLN A 248 -16.52 8.69 -13.07
N ILE A 249 -15.96 7.88 -13.97
CA ILE A 249 -16.36 6.47 -14.16
C ILE A 249 -15.60 5.48 -13.27
N SER A 250 -14.79 5.97 -12.33
CA SER A 250 -14.05 5.15 -11.37
C SER A 250 -14.86 4.96 -10.09
N LYS A 251 -15.04 3.72 -9.65
CA LYS A 251 -15.76 3.39 -8.40
C LYS A 251 -14.97 3.81 -7.15
N GLU A 252 -13.65 3.69 -7.22
CA GLU A 252 -12.73 4.00 -6.13
C GLU A 252 -11.52 4.77 -6.65
N LEU A 253 -11.10 5.81 -5.94
CA LEU A 253 -9.78 6.41 -6.07
C LEU A 253 -8.87 5.85 -4.98
N ARG A 254 -7.87 5.05 -5.38
CA ARG A 254 -6.87 4.51 -4.46
C ARG A 254 -5.57 5.29 -4.55
N VAL A 255 -5.26 5.97 -3.45
CA VAL A 255 -4.07 6.78 -3.30
C VAL A 255 -2.95 5.92 -2.74
N LEU A 256 -1.94 5.62 -3.56
CA LEU A 256 -0.72 4.95 -3.11
C LEU A 256 0.22 5.99 -2.48
N TRP A 257 0.02 6.23 -1.19
CA TRP A 257 0.59 7.38 -0.50
C TRP A 257 2.10 7.24 -0.26
N SER A 258 2.81 8.35 -0.44
CA SER A 258 4.19 8.54 0.00
C SER A 258 4.43 10.01 0.40
N PRO A 259 5.51 10.35 1.12
CA PRO A 259 5.77 11.72 1.57
C PRO A 259 5.83 12.78 0.45
N THR A 260 6.15 12.37 -0.79
CA THR A 260 6.24 13.28 -1.96
C THR A 260 4.95 13.30 -2.79
N TYR A 261 3.83 12.82 -2.25
CA TYR A 261 2.57 12.78 -2.97
C TYR A 261 1.97 14.18 -3.15
N LEU A 262 1.84 14.95 -2.07
CA LEU A 262 1.28 16.31 -2.11
C LEU A 262 2.18 17.34 -2.78
N SER A 263 3.47 17.04 -2.95
CA SER A 263 4.38 17.93 -3.68
C SER A 263 4.15 17.92 -5.19
N ARG A 264 3.23 17.08 -5.70
CA ARG A 264 2.89 17.01 -7.13
C ARG A 264 1.50 17.55 -7.39
N LEU A 265 1.42 18.60 -8.20
CA LEU A 265 0.18 19.28 -8.54
C LEU A 265 -0.87 18.33 -9.13
N TRP A 266 -0.47 17.47 -10.08
CA TRP A 266 -1.34 16.44 -10.66
C TRP A 266 -1.99 15.53 -9.61
N CYS A 267 -1.23 15.06 -8.61
CA CYS A 267 -1.74 14.12 -7.60
C CYS A 267 -2.79 14.77 -6.69
N VAL A 268 -2.61 16.05 -6.34
CA VAL A 268 -3.58 16.80 -5.52
C VAL A 268 -4.81 17.20 -6.37
N PHE A 269 -4.58 17.56 -7.62
CA PHE A 269 -5.65 17.80 -8.58
C PHE A 269 -6.53 16.56 -8.78
N GLU A 270 -5.95 15.37 -8.93
CA GLU A 270 -6.71 14.11 -9.08
C GLU A 270 -7.63 13.83 -7.90
N LEU A 271 -7.18 14.10 -6.67
CA LEU A 271 -8.01 13.98 -5.46
C LEU A 271 -9.23 14.91 -5.51
N ALA A 272 -8.98 16.19 -5.78
CA ALA A 272 -10.00 17.22 -5.82
C ALA A 272 -10.98 17.01 -6.99
N ALA A 273 -10.44 16.70 -8.18
CA ALA A 273 -11.19 16.37 -9.37
C ALA A 273 -12.07 15.12 -9.16
N PHE A 274 -11.56 14.07 -8.50
CA PHE A 274 -12.34 12.88 -8.19
C PHE A 274 -13.53 13.20 -7.29
N ARG A 275 -13.34 13.97 -6.23
CA ARG A 275 -14.45 14.33 -5.35
C ARG A 275 -15.48 15.21 -6.05
N LYS A 276 -15.05 16.09 -6.95
CA LYS A 276 -15.95 16.92 -7.77
C LYS A 276 -16.73 16.09 -8.80
N ALA A 277 -16.05 15.17 -9.49
CA ALA A 277 -16.61 14.32 -10.54
C ALA A 277 -17.48 13.19 -9.99
N ASN A 278 -17.09 12.63 -8.84
CA ASN A 278 -17.73 11.51 -8.19
C ASN A 278 -17.88 11.76 -6.67
N PRO A 279 -18.87 12.58 -6.25
CA PRO A 279 -19.04 12.96 -4.84
C PRO A 279 -19.28 11.79 -3.89
N SER A 280 -19.87 10.70 -4.38
CA SER A 280 -20.13 9.46 -3.62
C SER A 280 -19.03 8.41 -3.77
N GLY A 281 -18.04 8.66 -4.63
CA GLY A 281 -16.94 7.76 -4.90
C GLY A 281 -16.09 7.52 -3.65
N ARG A 282 -15.57 6.30 -3.52
CA ARG A 282 -14.74 5.94 -2.37
C ARG A 282 -13.30 6.42 -2.60
N ILE A 283 -12.75 7.20 -1.67
CA ILE A 283 -11.30 7.45 -1.62
C ILE A 283 -10.69 6.48 -0.61
N GLN A 284 -9.64 5.77 -0.99
CA GLN A 284 -8.85 4.94 -0.09
C GLN A 284 -7.39 5.40 -0.09
N VAL A 285 -6.88 5.79 1.08
CA VAL A 285 -5.46 6.11 1.25
C VAL A 285 -4.72 4.87 1.71
N LYS A 286 -3.74 4.43 0.92
CA LYS A 286 -2.92 3.25 1.20
C LYS A 286 -1.44 3.65 1.29
N PRO A 287 -0.91 3.85 2.50
CA PRO A 287 0.48 4.21 2.66
C PRO A 287 1.42 3.07 2.26
N LEU A 288 2.37 3.36 1.37
CA LEU A 288 3.27 2.35 0.77
C LEU A 288 4.21 1.64 1.77
N PHE A 289 4.33 2.15 2.99
CA PHE A 289 5.17 1.55 4.02
C PHE A 289 4.47 0.44 4.79
N VAL A 290 3.13 0.37 4.84
CA VAL A 290 2.40 -0.59 5.72
C VAL A 290 2.74 -2.02 5.31
N GLU A 291 2.56 -2.34 4.03
CA GLU A 291 2.84 -3.67 3.53
C GLU A 291 4.34 -4.01 3.54
N ARG A 292 5.21 -3.00 3.47
CA ARG A 292 6.66 -3.17 3.71
C ARG A 292 6.93 -3.61 5.15
N GLN A 293 6.27 -3.01 6.15
CA GLN A 293 6.44 -3.44 7.55
C GLN A 293 5.89 -4.85 7.77
N VAL A 294 4.72 -5.17 7.22
CA VAL A 294 4.14 -6.52 7.31
C VAL A 294 5.08 -7.55 6.70
N PHE A 295 5.68 -7.25 5.54
CA PHE A 295 6.67 -8.13 4.93
C PHE A 295 7.89 -8.36 5.83
N PHE A 296 8.48 -7.30 6.40
CA PHE A 296 9.60 -7.44 7.32
C PHE A 296 9.22 -8.14 8.62
N LEU A 297 8.00 -7.93 9.13
CA LEU A 297 7.48 -8.63 10.30
C LEU A 297 7.38 -10.14 10.04
N ILE A 298 6.85 -10.56 8.89
CA ILE A 298 6.81 -11.98 8.50
C ILE A 298 8.22 -12.58 8.46
N LEU A 299 9.17 -11.89 7.83
CA LEU A 299 10.57 -12.36 7.76
C LEU A 299 11.23 -12.41 9.15
N ALA A 300 10.99 -11.42 9.99
CA ALA A 300 11.48 -11.37 11.37
C ALA A 300 10.90 -12.50 12.22
N CYS A 301 9.59 -12.75 12.13
CA CYS A 301 8.93 -13.86 12.81
C CYS A 301 9.47 -15.21 12.36
N ALA A 302 9.71 -15.40 11.06
CA ALA A 302 10.35 -16.59 10.53
C ALA A 302 11.77 -16.74 11.08
N PHE A 303 12.59 -15.69 11.00
CA PHE A 303 13.96 -15.71 11.52
C PHE A 303 14.01 -16.02 13.02
N MET A 304 13.21 -15.32 13.83
CA MET A 304 13.07 -15.57 15.28
C MET A 304 12.73 -17.02 15.57
N THR A 305 11.73 -17.56 14.87
CA THR A 305 11.28 -18.95 15.05
C THR A 305 12.40 -19.94 14.68
N GLY A 306 13.09 -19.72 13.56
CA GLY A 306 14.19 -20.57 13.11
C GLY A 306 15.37 -20.59 14.09
N ILE A 307 15.80 -19.42 14.59
CA ILE A 307 16.87 -19.33 15.59
C ILE A 307 16.46 -19.98 16.90
N PHE A 308 15.22 -19.77 17.35
CA PHE A 308 14.71 -20.39 18.57
C PHE A 308 14.70 -21.93 18.49
N VAL A 309 14.25 -22.48 17.35
CA VAL A 309 14.28 -23.92 17.09
C VAL A 309 15.73 -24.43 17.08
N ALA A 310 16.64 -23.76 16.38
CA ALA A 310 18.05 -24.16 16.31
C ALA A 310 18.76 -24.10 17.68
N ALA A 311 18.50 -23.05 18.47
CA ALA A 311 19.08 -22.86 19.80
C ALA A 311 18.66 -23.95 20.78
N ARG A 312 17.47 -24.53 20.59
CA ARG A 312 16.95 -25.57 21.48
C ARG A 312 17.58 -26.94 21.24
N GLU A 313 17.92 -27.28 19.99
CA GLU A 313 18.36 -28.64 19.63
C GLU A 313 19.87 -28.85 19.60
N GLY A 314 20.68 -27.79 19.53
CA GLY A 314 22.10 -27.96 19.22
C GLY A 314 23.07 -27.11 20.02
N VAL A 315 22.58 -26.29 20.95
CA VAL A 315 23.40 -25.26 21.58
C VAL A 315 23.52 -25.51 23.08
N SER A 316 24.76 -25.54 23.58
CA SER A 316 25.01 -25.68 25.01
C SER A 316 24.34 -24.53 25.77
N GLN A 317 23.95 -24.79 27.02
CA GLN A 317 23.27 -23.80 27.87
C GLN A 317 24.03 -22.47 27.96
N ALA A 318 25.37 -22.51 27.86
CA ALA A 318 26.24 -21.34 27.88
C ALA A 318 25.98 -20.34 26.75
N TYR A 319 25.48 -20.78 25.58
CA TYR A 319 25.27 -19.91 24.42
C TYR A 319 23.79 -19.58 24.15
N GLN A 320 22.86 -20.11 24.95
CA GLN A 320 21.42 -19.90 24.75
C GLN A 320 21.02 -18.42 24.87
N SER A 321 21.62 -17.69 25.81
CA SER A 321 21.37 -16.25 25.99
C SER A 321 21.78 -15.43 24.76
N GLY A 322 22.94 -15.73 24.17
CA GLY A 322 23.41 -15.10 22.93
C GLY A 322 22.48 -15.38 21.75
N MET A 323 22.00 -16.62 21.61
CA MET A 323 21.05 -17.00 20.56
C MET A 323 19.69 -16.31 20.71
N VAL A 324 19.19 -16.17 21.94
CA VAL A 324 17.96 -15.39 22.21
C VAL A 324 18.17 -13.92 21.85
N ALA A 325 19.31 -13.32 22.20
CA ALA A 325 19.61 -11.94 21.80
C ALA A 325 19.64 -11.76 20.28
N ILE A 326 20.27 -12.70 19.55
CA ILE A 326 20.28 -12.72 18.08
C ILE A 326 18.86 -12.86 17.54
N ALA A 327 18.07 -13.79 18.07
CA ALA A 327 16.68 -13.99 17.67
C ALA A 327 15.87 -12.70 17.82
N MET A 328 16.04 -11.96 18.92
CA MET A 328 15.28 -10.73 19.18
C MET A 328 15.75 -9.51 18.38
N SER A 329 16.92 -9.56 17.73
CA SER A 329 17.47 -8.41 16.98
C SER A 329 16.55 -7.81 15.89
N PRO A 330 15.71 -8.58 15.15
CA PRO A 330 14.77 -8.01 14.20
C PRO A 330 13.69 -7.14 14.86
N LEU A 331 13.39 -7.33 16.15
CA LEU A 331 12.42 -6.47 16.85
C LEU A 331 12.95 -5.05 16.98
N ALA A 332 14.26 -4.87 17.20
CA ALA A 332 14.86 -3.53 17.21
C ALA A 332 14.71 -2.84 15.85
N LEU A 333 14.89 -3.59 14.75
CA LEU A 333 14.67 -3.10 13.40
C LEU A 333 13.19 -2.74 13.18
N ILE A 334 12.25 -3.60 13.58
CA ILE A 334 10.80 -3.34 13.48
C ILE A 334 10.41 -2.11 14.29
N VAL A 335 10.89 -1.96 15.52
CA VAL A 335 10.62 -0.78 16.35
C VAL A 335 11.16 0.49 15.68
N HIS A 336 12.39 0.43 15.15
CA HIS A 336 12.98 1.56 14.44
C HIS A 336 12.19 1.92 13.17
N THR A 337 11.79 0.93 12.37
CA THR A 337 11.03 1.17 11.14
C THR A 337 9.59 1.61 11.43
N ASN A 338 8.98 1.15 12.54
CA ASN A 338 7.69 1.62 13.03
C ASN A 338 7.77 3.07 13.52
N ARG A 339 8.83 3.45 14.25
CA ARG A 339 9.06 4.85 14.62
C ARG A 339 9.15 5.76 13.39
N LYS A 340 9.87 5.32 12.36
CA LYS A 340 9.93 6.04 11.08
C LYS A 340 8.55 6.14 10.43
N PHE A 341 7.76 5.06 10.49
CA PHE A 341 6.38 5.05 10.01
C PHE A 341 5.52 6.08 10.75
N MET A 342 5.50 6.10 12.09
CA MET A 342 4.70 7.07 12.85
C MET A 342 5.07 8.52 12.48
N ARG A 343 6.35 8.78 12.18
CA ARG A 343 6.80 10.08 11.66
C ARG A 343 6.27 10.34 10.26
N GLU A 344 6.35 9.36 9.35
CA GLU A 344 5.82 9.47 7.99
C GLU A 344 4.31 9.72 7.99
N GLU A 345 3.56 9.10 8.92
CA GLU A 345 2.11 9.33 9.12
C GLU A 345 1.82 10.74 9.63
N ARG A 346 2.54 11.20 10.67
CA ARG A 346 2.43 12.57 11.17
C ARG A 346 2.72 13.61 10.08
N GLN A 347 3.73 13.34 9.25
CA GLN A 347 4.05 14.18 8.09
C GLN A 347 2.91 14.25 7.07
N ILE A 348 2.05 13.23 6.94
CA ILE A 348 0.85 13.28 6.07
C ILE A 348 -0.10 14.34 6.60
N THR A 349 -0.46 14.22 7.87
CA THR A 349 -1.41 15.12 8.54
C THR A 349 -0.91 16.55 8.50
N GLU A 350 0.38 16.76 8.81
CA GLU A 350 1.03 18.08 8.75
C GLU A 350 1.09 18.63 7.31
N ALA A 351 1.44 17.81 6.33
CA ALA A 351 1.53 18.24 4.93
C ALA A 351 0.15 18.58 4.33
N LEU A 352 -0.91 17.87 4.74
CA LEU A 352 -2.29 18.18 4.37
C LEU A 352 -2.75 19.50 5.02
N ALA A 353 -2.49 19.67 6.32
CA ALA A 353 -2.87 20.87 7.06
C ALA A 353 -2.14 22.14 6.55
N THR A 354 -0.88 21.99 6.17
CA THR A 354 -0.03 23.10 5.70
C THR A 354 0.03 23.21 4.18
N PHE A 355 -0.75 22.41 3.44
CA PHE A 355 -0.71 22.39 1.97
C PHE A 355 -0.89 23.78 1.34
N GLU A 356 -0.03 24.13 0.40
CA GLU A 356 -0.08 25.38 -0.37
C GLU A 356 0.03 25.06 -1.86
N LEU A 357 -0.93 25.50 -2.67
CA LEU A 357 -0.95 25.19 -4.11
C LEU A 357 0.33 25.64 -4.82
N LYS A 358 0.84 26.82 -4.48
CA LYS A 358 2.09 27.39 -5.03
C LYS A 358 3.33 26.51 -4.81
N ASN A 359 3.32 25.68 -3.78
CA ASN A 359 4.44 24.77 -3.45
C ASN A 359 4.34 23.43 -4.21
N ALA A 360 3.19 23.14 -4.83
CA ALA A 360 3.01 21.92 -5.60
C ALA A 360 3.73 22.03 -6.96
N GLY A 361 4.67 21.12 -7.19
CA GLY A 361 5.45 21.07 -8.42
C GLY A 361 4.69 20.43 -9.57
N CYS A 362 4.96 20.91 -10.78
CA CYS A 362 4.58 20.26 -12.03
C CYS A 362 5.82 20.11 -12.92
N GLN A 363 5.91 19.03 -13.70
CA GLN A 363 7.08 18.80 -14.57
C GLN A 363 7.07 19.69 -15.81
N ARG A 364 5.88 20.04 -16.31
CA ARG A 364 5.68 20.88 -17.49
C ARG A 364 4.88 22.11 -17.10
N GLU A 365 5.35 23.29 -17.48
CA GLU A 365 4.64 24.55 -17.22
C GLU A 365 3.30 24.62 -17.96
N GLU A 366 3.20 24.00 -19.14
CA GLU A 366 1.94 23.87 -19.89
C GLU A 366 0.88 23.12 -19.08
N ASP A 367 1.25 21.97 -18.51
CA ASP A 367 0.37 21.20 -17.63
C ASP A 367 0.00 22.01 -16.38
N LYS A 368 0.95 22.77 -15.82
CA LYS A 368 0.69 23.63 -14.66
C LYS A 368 -0.37 24.69 -14.97
N ALA A 369 -0.21 25.43 -16.07
CA ALA A 369 -1.16 26.45 -16.49
C ALA A 369 -2.55 25.85 -16.74
N PHE A 370 -2.60 24.69 -17.39
CA PHE A 370 -3.84 23.94 -17.61
C PHE A 370 -4.54 23.56 -16.30
N LEU A 371 -3.80 23.00 -15.34
CA LEU A 371 -4.35 22.59 -14.04
C LEU A 371 -4.83 23.78 -13.23
N LEU A 372 -4.08 24.89 -13.21
CA LEU A 372 -4.49 26.12 -12.51
C LEU A 372 -5.77 26.71 -13.13
N ALA A 373 -5.90 26.69 -14.46
CA ALA A 373 -7.12 27.12 -15.13
C ALA A 373 -8.32 26.24 -14.76
N ALA A 374 -8.15 24.91 -14.71
CA ALA A 374 -9.20 23.99 -14.26
C ALA A 374 -9.56 24.18 -12.78
N ILE A 375 -8.55 24.41 -11.93
CA ILE A 375 -8.74 24.72 -10.50
C ILE A 375 -9.57 25.99 -10.33
N ASN A 376 -9.19 27.08 -11.00
CA ASN A 376 -9.92 28.34 -10.96
C ASN A 376 -11.36 28.17 -11.47
N ALA A 377 -11.57 27.39 -12.54
CA ALA A 377 -12.91 27.12 -13.05
C ALA A 377 -13.80 26.32 -12.06
N TRP A 378 -13.23 25.39 -11.30
CA TRP A 378 -14.01 24.53 -10.38
C TRP A 378 -14.20 25.09 -8.98
N TYR A 379 -13.21 25.84 -8.50
CA TYR A 379 -13.12 26.32 -7.12
C TYR A 379 -13.18 27.85 -7.03
N GLY A 380 -13.17 28.56 -8.15
CA GLY A 380 -13.22 30.03 -8.22
C GLY A 380 -11.84 30.68 -8.11
N SER A 381 -10.97 30.16 -7.24
CA SER A 381 -9.59 30.64 -7.10
C SER A 381 -8.62 29.58 -6.57
N GLU A 382 -7.33 29.86 -6.69
CA GLU A 382 -6.24 29.05 -6.12
C GLU A 382 -6.29 28.97 -4.58
N GLU A 383 -6.71 30.05 -3.93
CA GLU A 383 -6.90 30.14 -2.48
C GLU A 383 -8.09 29.28 -2.02
N ALA A 384 -9.20 29.35 -2.75
CA ALA A 384 -10.39 28.53 -2.46
C ALA A 384 -10.08 27.03 -2.63
N PHE A 385 -9.28 26.66 -3.64
CA PHE A 385 -8.76 25.30 -3.78
C PHE A 385 -7.88 24.90 -2.61
N THR A 386 -6.94 25.75 -2.22
CA THR A 386 -6.04 25.48 -1.09
C THR A 386 -6.83 25.30 0.22
N ALA A 387 -7.83 26.15 0.46
CA ALA A 387 -8.74 26.03 1.60
C ALA A 387 -9.56 24.74 1.56
N TYR A 388 -10.04 24.34 0.37
CA TYR A 388 -10.73 23.07 0.18
C TYR A 388 -9.84 21.86 0.48
N VAL A 389 -8.60 21.87 -0.01
CA VAL A 389 -7.62 20.80 0.25
C VAL A 389 -7.34 20.72 1.75
N ARG A 390 -7.02 21.84 2.40
CA ARG A 390 -6.71 21.90 3.83
C ARG A 390 -7.87 21.50 4.75
N GLY A 391 -9.10 21.84 4.38
CA GLY A 391 -10.28 21.63 5.21
C GLY A 391 -11.04 20.35 4.87
N PRO A 392 -12.10 20.41 4.04
CA PRO A 392 -12.96 19.25 3.73
C PRO A 392 -12.20 18.01 3.25
N LEU A 393 -11.27 18.18 2.30
CA LEU A 393 -10.55 17.04 1.72
C LEU A 393 -9.61 16.38 2.74
N THR A 394 -8.84 17.17 3.51
CA THR A 394 -8.02 16.63 4.61
C THR A 394 -8.83 15.79 5.59
N ARG A 395 -9.98 16.30 6.06
CA ARG A 395 -10.83 15.56 7.01
C ARG A 395 -11.27 14.22 6.44
N GLU A 396 -11.68 14.20 5.18
CA GLU A 396 -12.06 12.97 4.49
C GLU A 396 -10.88 12.01 4.32
N LEU A 397 -9.71 12.51 3.93
CA LEU A 397 -8.51 11.69 3.76
C LEU A 397 -8.04 11.09 5.08
N LEU A 398 -8.10 11.84 6.18
CA LEU A 398 -7.76 11.35 7.52
C LEU A 398 -8.76 10.29 8.01
N ALA A 399 -10.05 10.48 7.74
CA ALA A 399 -11.07 9.47 8.03
C ALA A 399 -10.84 8.19 7.20
N ALA A 400 -10.47 8.36 5.92
CA ALA A 400 -10.16 7.25 5.01
C ALA A 400 -8.79 6.59 5.27
N SER A 401 -7.90 7.26 6.01
CA SER A 401 -6.57 6.75 6.37
C SER A 401 -6.54 6.03 7.70
N THR A 402 -7.69 5.87 8.37
CA THR A 402 -7.78 5.00 9.56
C THR A 402 -7.11 3.67 9.23
N LEU A 403 -5.99 3.43 9.90
CA LEU A 403 -5.10 2.29 9.67
C LEU A 403 -5.74 1.03 10.26
N ASP A 404 -6.85 0.62 9.65
CA ASP A 404 -7.38 -0.71 9.80
C ASP A 404 -6.39 -1.64 9.12
N LEU A 405 -5.39 -2.07 9.89
CA LEU A 405 -4.55 -3.21 9.55
C LEU A 405 -5.52 -4.36 9.23
N PRO A 406 -5.61 -4.79 7.97
CA PRO A 406 -6.54 -5.85 7.60
C PRO A 406 -6.29 -7.03 8.52
N PHE A 407 -7.34 -7.61 9.09
CA PHE A 407 -7.22 -8.79 9.95
C PHE A 407 -6.36 -9.90 9.30
N GLY A 408 -6.45 -10.01 7.97
CA GLY A 408 -5.59 -10.87 7.16
C GLY A 408 -4.08 -10.65 7.36
N TYR A 409 -3.61 -9.42 7.53
CA TYR A 409 -2.19 -9.14 7.79
C TYR A 409 -1.77 -9.63 9.18
N GLY A 410 -2.66 -9.50 10.18
CA GLY A 410 -2.46 -10.08 11.50
C GLY A 410 -2.35 -11.61 11.44
N LEU A 411 -3.24 -12.27 10.69
CA LEU A 411 -3.17 -13.71 10.44
C LEU A 411 -1.86 -14.12 9.74
N LEU A 412 -1.43 -13.38 8.72
CA LEU A 412 -0.18 -13.67 8.00
C LEU A 412 1.06 -13.48 8.89
N ALA A 413 1.08 -12.50 9.79
CA ALA A 413 2.16 -12.35 10.76
C ALA A 413 2.15 -13.49 11.80
N ALA A 414 0.95 -13.90 12.24
CA ALA A 414 0.76 -15.01 13.19
C ALA A 414 0.93 -16.40 12.55
N ALA A 415 1.05 -16.50 11.23
CA ALA A 415 1.19 -17.76 10.50
C ALA A 415 2.52 -18.49 10.80
N SER A 416 3.57 -17.75 11.19
CA SER A 416 4.92 -18.30 11.41
C SER A 416 5.04 -19.20 12.65
N PRO A 417 4.46 -18.92 13.83
CA PRO A 417 4.76 -19.68 15.05
C PRO A 417 3.97 -20.99 15.26
N CYS A 418 2.88 -21.23 14.50
CA CYS A 418 1.81 -22.16 14.93
C CYS A 418 1.91 -23.63 14.49
N CYS A 419 3.02 -24.09 13.89
CA CYS A 419 3.12 -25.48 13.42
C CYS A 419 3.68 -26.44 14.48
N ARG A 420 2.97 -26.63 15.59
CA ARG A 420 3.34 -27.63 16.62
C ARG A 420 2.33 -28.77 16.64
N ILE A 421 2.82 -30.00 16.51
CA ILE A 421 2.00 -31.22 16.56
C ILE A 421 2.13 -31.80 17.96
N ALA A 422 1.10 -31.64 18.80
CA ALA A 422 1.01 -32.39 20.05
C ALA A 422 0.50 -33.78 19.71
N ARG A 423 1.36 -34.80 19.77
CA ARG A 423 0.91 -36.19 19.80
C ARG A 423 0.65 -36.55 21.25
N GLU A 424 -0.55 -37.03 21.55
CA GLU A 424 -0.81 -37.62 22.86
C GLU A 424 0.17 -38.79 23.05
N PRO A 425 0.94 -38.82 24.15
CA PRO A 425 1.85 -39.93 24.40
C PRO A 425 1.00 -41.20 24.38
N ARG A 426 1.32 -42.14 23.47
CA ARG A 426 0.70 -43.48 23.51
C ARG A 426 0.89 -43.95 24.95
N ALA A 427 -0.22 -44.20 25.65
CA ALA A 427 -0.19 -44.79 26.98
C ALA A 427 0.83 -45.93 26.93
N PRO A 428 1.82 -45.96 27.86
CA PRO A 428 2.86 -46.98 27.85
C PRO A 428 2.14 -48.30 27.70
N SER A 429 2.37 -48.99 26.58
CA SER A 429 1.75 -50.26 26.30
C SER A 429 1.96 -51.08 27.57
N GLN A 430 0.88 -51.43 28.27
CA GLN A 430 1.01 -52.26 29.46
C GLN A 430 1.94 -53.40 29.10
N PRO A 431 2.96 -53.70 29.93
CA PRO A 431 3.90 -54.76 29.63
C PRO A 431 3.06 -55.98 29.29
N LYS A 432 3.20 -56.50 28.08
CA LYS A 432 2.56 -57.74 27.67
C LYS A 432 2.91 -58.74 28.77
N LEU A 433 1.93 -59.05 29.63
CA LEU A 433 2.02 -60.11 30.61
C LEU A 433 2.44 -61.32 29.77
N LYS A 434 3.68 -61.76 29.95
CA LYS A 434 4.15 -63.03 29.43
C LYS A 434 3.18 -64.06 29.99
N GLN A 435 2.24 -64.53 29.18
CA GLN A 435 1.59 -65.80 29.44
C GLN A 435 2.71 -66.83 29.47
N ALA A 436 3.12 -67.18 30.69
CA ALA A 436 3.91 -68.38 30.93
C ALA A 436 3.05 -69.55 30.45
N ALA A 437 3.39 -70.08 29.28
CA ALA A 437 2.92 -71.38 28.86
C ALA A 437 3.45 -72.39 29.87
N PHE A 438 2.53 -73.04 30.56
CA PHE A 438 2.76 -74.33 31.20
C PHE A 438 3.32 -75.30 30.16
N PHE A 439 4.53 -75.80 30.40
CA PHE A 439 4.95 -77.17 30.09
C PHE A 439 5.94 -77.62 31.16
#